data_AF-A0A2K4ZBM7-F1
#
_entry.id   AF-A0A2K4ZBM7-F1
#
_cell.length_a   1.000
_cell.length_b   1.000
_cell.length_c   1.000
_cell.angle_alpha   90.00
_cell.angle_beta   90.00
_cell.angle_gamma   90.00
#
_symmetry.space_group_name_H-M   'P 1'
#
loop_
_entity.id
_entity.type
_entity.pdbx_description
1 polymer ?
#
loop_
_entity_poly.entity_id
_entity_poly.type
_entity_poly.pdbx_seq_one_letter_code
_entity_poly.pdbx_strand_id
1 'polypeptide(L)'
;MHFAYYTANNHRREYIAFLNDKFRELGIGKYQKNMKDIFDILTEKGNPKLAIRYAKRIINDGKSKTPAEIAPGTKVYELVEELVKYLPEHVAQRFKEACN
;
A
#
# COMPACT_ATOMS: atom_id res chain seq x y z
N MET A 1 4.53 1.17 0.84
CA MET A 1 3.20 0.89 1.43
C MET A 1 2.88 -0.61 1.47
N HIS A 2 2.78 -1.34 0.35
CA HIS A 2 2.44 -2.79 0.38
C HIS A 2 3.61 -3.76 0.62
N PHE A 3 4.83 -3.36 0.27
CA PHE A 3 6.05 -4.18 0.42
C PHE A 3 7.10 -3.58 1.38
N ALA A 4 6.93 -2.32 1.79
CA ALA A 4 7.88 -1.60 2.64
C ALA A 4 7.23 -0.34 3.24
N TYR A 5 7.77 0.13 4.38
CA TYR A 5 7.48 1.46 4.89
C TYR A 5 8.21 2.49 4.01
N TYR A 6 7.47 3.41 3.39
CA TYR A 6 8.02 4.29 2.37
C TYR A 6 7.57 5.72 2.65
N THR A 7 8.52 6.58 3.03
CA THR A 7 8.28 7.94 3.54
C THR A 7 8.89 9.02 2.65
N ALA A 8 9.42 8.65 1.48
CA ALA A 8 10.13 9.55 0.59
C ALA A 8 9.25 9.97 -0.60
N ASN A 9 9.39 11.23 -1.03
CA ASN A 9 8.66 11.84 -2.15
C ASN A 9 9.32 11.47 -3.48
N ASN A 10 9.33 10.18 -3.79
CA ASN A 10 10.19 9.67 -4.85
C ASN A 10 9.64 9.92 -6.24
N HIS A 11 10.56 10.20 -7.16
CA HIS A 11 10.21 10.31 -8.56
C HIS A 11 9.70 8.95 -9.07
N ARG A 12 8.76 8.99 -10.02
CA ARG A 12 8.15 7.81 -10.63
C ARG A 12 9.17 6.73 -11.05
N ARG A 13 10.36 7.15 -11.53
CA ARG A 13 11.43 6.24 -11.96
C ARG A 13 11.96 5.39 -10.81
N GLU A 14 12.21 6.00 -9.65
CA GLU A 14 12.72 5.31 -8.46
C GLU A 14 11.68 4.33 -7.91
N TYR A 15 10.41 4.73 -7.90
CA TYR A 15 9.33 3.84 -7.47
C TYR A 15 9.18 2.62 -8.39
N ILE A 16 9.30 2.82 -9.71
CA ILE A 16 9.30 1.71 -10.68
C ILE A 16 10.50 0.78 -10.47
N ALA A 17 11.70 1.33 -10.20
CA ALA A 17 12.89 0.52 -9.91
C ALA A 17 12.67 -0.35 -8.66
N PHE A 18 12.16 0.24 -7.57
CA PHE A 18 11.80 -0.48 -6.36
C PHE A 18 10.79 -1.62 -6.63
N LEU A 19 9.74 -1.35 -7.40
CA LEU A 19 8.75 -2.37 -7.75
C LEU A 19 9.36 -3.50 -8.59
N ASN A 20 10.24 -3.18 -9.54
CA ASN A 20 10.93 -4.19 -10.34
C ASN A 20 11.81 -5.10 -9.49
N ASP A 21 12.52 -4.54 -8.50
CA ASP A 21 13.34 -5.34 -7.60
C ASP A 21 12.47 -6.30 -6.77
N LYS A 22 11.35 -5.80 -6.22
CA LYS A 22 10.40 -6.63 -5.49
C LYS A 22 9.72 -7.69 -6.35
N PHE A 23 9.33 -7.35 -7.57
CA PHE A 23 8.67 -8.31 -8.46
C PHE A 23 9.66 -9.38 -8.95
N ARG A 24 10.93 -9.03 -9.13
CA ARG A 24 11.99 -10.00 -9.42
C ARG A 24 12.24 -10.95 -8.23
N GLU A 25 12.31 -10.43 -7.01
CA GLU A 25 12.42 -11.26 -5.78
C GLU A 25 11.27 -12.27 -5.67
N LEU A 26 10.06 -11.88 -6.12
CA LEU A 26 8.86 -12.71 -6.10
C LEU A 26 8.69 -13.61 -7.34
N GLY A 27 9.61 -13.58 -8.30
CA GLY A 27 9.53 -14.36 -9.54
C GLY A 27 8.48 -13.87 -10.56
N ILE A 28 7.92 -12.68 -10.38
CA ILE A 28 6.89 -12.07 -11.26
C ILE A 28 7.54 -11.35 -12.46
N GLY A 29 8.78 -10.87 -12.29
CA GLY A 29 9.51 -10.14 -13.33
C GLY A 29 9.49 -8.63 -13.09
N LYS A 30 9.03 -7.84 -14.08
CA LYS A 30 9.05 -6.38 -14.02
C LYS A 30 7.63 -5.79 -13.95
N TYR A 31 7.50 -4.68 -13.24
CA TYR A 31 6.28 -3.89 -13.25
C TYR A 31 5.98 -3.35 -14.65
N GLN A 32 4.72 -3.42 -15.05
CA GLN A 32 4.18 -2.78 -16.24
C GLN A 32 2.99 -1.90 -15.85
N LYS A 33 2.86 -0.76 -16.52
CA LYS A 33 1.68 0.10 -16.34
C LYS A 33 0.44 -0.66 -16.83
N ASN A 34 -0.64 -0.64 -16.06
CA ASN A 34 -1.92 -1.31 -16.37
C ASN A 34 -1.84 -2.84 -16.40
N MET A 35 -0.95 -3.46 -15.61
CA MET A 35 -0.98 -4.91 -15.35
C MET A 35 -2.35 -5.31 -14.80
N LYS A 36 -2.98 -6.32 -15.42
CA LYS A 36 -4.34 -6.77 -15.06
C LYS A 36 -4.38 -7.45 -13.69
N ASP A 37 -3.29 -8.09 -13.31
CA ASP A 37 -3.08 -8.87 -12.10
C ASP A 37 -2.45 -8.06 -10.95
N ILE A 38 -2.25 -6.74 -11.12
CA ILE A 38 -1.58 -5.92 -10.10
C ILE A 38 -2.31 -5.95 -8.75
N PHE A 39 -3.65 -6.01 -8.78
CA PHE A 39 -4.45 -6.09 -7.57
C PHE A 39 -4.20 -7.40 -6.82
N ASP A 40 -4.19 -8.52 -7.53
CA ASP A 40 -3.96 -9.85 -6.97
C ASP A 40 -2.53 -9.95 -6.42
N ILE A 41 -1.53 -9.47 -7.18
CA ILE A 41 -0.13 -9.43 -6.73
C ILE A 41 0.01 -8.66 -5.41
N LEU A 42 -0.57 -7.45 -5.33
CA LEU A 42 -0.46 -6.61 -4.14
C LEU A 42 -1.21 -7.22 -2.94
N THR A 43 -2.31 -7.92 -3.19
CA THR A 43 -3.16 -8.50 -2.14
C THR A 43 -2.63 -9.84 -1.64
N GLU A 44 -2.03 -10.64 -2.52
CA GLU A 44 -1.57 -12.01 -2.21
C GLU A 44 -0.08 -12.10 -1.88
N LYS A 45 0.76 -11.31 -2.55
CA LYS A 45 2.22 -11.32 -2.34
C LYS A 45 2.69 -10.12 -1.52
N GLY A 46 1.88 -9.07 -1.43
CA GLY A 46 2.11 -7.92 -0.57
C GLY A 46 1.50 -8.10 0.82
N ASN A 47 1.36 -6.98 1.53
CA ASN A 47 0.70 -6.96 2.83
C ASN A 47 -0.23 -5.73 2.94
N PRO A 48 -1.50 -5.86 2.52
CA PRO A 48 -2.47 -4.75 2.52
C PRO A 48 -2.73 -4.18 3.92
N LYS A 49 -2.81 -5.04 4.94
CA LYS A 49 -2.91 -4.63 6.35
C LYS A 49 -1.76 -3.72 6.76
N LEU A 50 -0.52 -4.11 6.44
CA LEU A 50 0.66 -3.31 6.76
C LEU A 50 0.68 -2.00 5.96
N ALA A 51 0.18 -1.99 4.72
CA ALA A 51 0.02 -0.78 3.93
C ALA A 51 -0.93 0.23 4.57
N ILE A 52 -2.08 -0.22 5.08
CA ILE A 52 -3.02 0.62 5.83
C ILE A 52 -2.34 1.19 7.08
N ARG A 53 -1.65 0.34 7.86
CA ARG A 53 -0.92 0.78 9.06
C ARG A 53 0.14 1.85 8.77
N TYR A 54 0.89 1.68 7.68
CA TYR A 54 1.89 2.67 7.26
C TYR A 54 1.26 3.99 6.82
N ALA A 55 0.15 3.95 6.08
CA ALA A 55 -0.57 5.16 5.68
C ALA A 55 -1.10 5.92 6.90
N LYS A 56 -1.75 5.23 7.84
CA LYS A 56 -2.19 5.83 9.11
C LYS A 56 -1.05 6.47 9.89
N ARG A 57 0.10 5.78 10.00
CA ARG A 57 1.29 6.31 10.68
C ARG A 57 1.78 7.60 10.03
N ILE A 58 1.88 7.64 8.70
CA ILE A 58 2.36 8.83 7.98
C ILE A 58 1.41 10.03 8.19
N ILE A 59 0.10 9.81 8.15
CA ILE A 59 -0.88 10.87 8.45
C ILE A 59 -0.78 11.33 9.90
N ASN A 60 -0.64 10.39 10.84
CA ASN A 60 -0.51 10.70 12.26
C ASN A 60 0.75 11.53 12.56
N ASP A 61 1.88 11.13 12.00
CA ASP A 61 3.17 11.81 12.18
C ASP A 61 3.18 13.19 11.48
N GLY A 62 2.29 13.38 10.49
CA GLY A 62 2.09 14.61 9.74
C GLY A 62 1.00 15.55 10.27
N LYS A 63 0.38 15.28 11.43
CA LYS A 63 -0.78 16.05 11.94
C LYS A 63 -0.55 17.56 12.10
N SER A 64 0.69 17.99 12.33
CA SER A 64 1.05 19.41 12.44
C SER A 64 1.38 20.07 11.10
N LYS A 65 1.36 19.31 10.00
CA LYS A 65 1.67 19.77 8.65
C LYS A 65 0.40 19.93 7.82
N THR A 66 0.45 20.77 6.81
CA THR A 66 -0.62 20.82 5.79
C THR A 66 -0.61 19.53 4.95
N PRO A 67 -1.75 19.15 4.33
CA PRO A 67 -1.81 17.95 3.51
C PRO A 67 -0.77 17.90 2.38
N ALA A 68 -0.40 19.06 1.81
CA ALA A 68 0.59 19.16 0.75
C ALA A 68 2.04 18.87 1.22
N GLU A 69 2.30 19.02 2.52
CA GLU A 69 3.63 18.81 3.13
C GLU A 69 3.83 17.38 3.64
N ILE A 70 2.78 16.54 3.60
CA ILE A 70 2.87 15.12 3.97
C ILE A 70 3.12 14.31 2.70
N ALA A 71 4.30 13.71 2.60
CA ALA A 71 4.69 12.87 1.47
C ALA A 71 5.17 11.49 1.94
N PRO A 72 4.47 10.39 1.59
CA PRO A 72 3.16 10.32 0.94
C PRO A 72 2.00 10.48 1.95
N GLY A 73 1.21 11.54 1.84
CA GLY A 73 0.03 11.82 2.70
C GLY A 73 -1.30 11.37 2.13
N THR A 74 -1.39 10.17 1.55
CA THR A 74 -2.62 9.68 0.92
C THR A 74 -3.66 9.21 1.94
N LYS A 75 -4.93 9.58 1.71
CA LYS A 75 -6.11 9.11 2.47
C LYS A 75 -6.84 7.93 1.83
N VAL A 76 -6.28 7.32 0.77
CA VAL A 76 -6.90 6.15 0.12
C VAL A 76 -7.13 4.99 1.09
N TYR A 77 -6.35 4.88 2.16
CA TYR A 77 -6.59 3.86 3.18
C TYR A 77 -7.96 4.01 3.86
N GLU A 78 -8.50 5.24 4.02
CA GLU A 78 -9.83 5.47 4.61
C GLU A 78 -10.91 4.84 3.71
N LEU A 79 -10.78 5.00 2.40
CA LEU A 79 -11.67 4.37 1.42
C LEU A 79 -11.55 2.84 1.46
N VAL A 80 -10.32 2.31 1.52
CA VAL A 80 -10.11 0.85 1.60
C VAL A 80 -10.74 0.29 2.87
N GLU A 81 -10.58 0.95 4.02
CA GLU A 81 -11.20 0.53 5.29
C GLU A 81 -12.72 0.53 5.22
N GLU A 82 -13.33 1.49 4.54
CA GLU A 82 -14.78 1.52 4.33
C GLU A 82 -15.24 0.36 3.44
N LEU A 83 -14.57 0.14 2.30
CA LEU A 83 -14.92 -0.92 1.35
C LEU A 83 -14.75 -2.32 1.95
N VAL A 84 -13.74 -2.52 2.81
CA VAL A 84 -13.47 -3.81 3.47
C VAL A 84 -14.67 -4.30 4.29
N LYS A 85 -15.52 -3.40 4.81
CA LYS A 85 -16.74 -3.77 5.54
C LYS A 85 -17.76 -4.51 4.69
N TYR A 86 -17.70 -4.34 3.38
CA TYR A 86 -18.63 -4.95 2.42
C TYR A 86 -18.05 -6.20 1.74
N LEU A 87 -16.80 -6.58 2.05
CA LEU A 87 -16.18 -7.77 1.49
C LEU A 87 -16.54 -9.03 2.29
N PRO A 88 -16.58 -10.21 1.65
CA PRO A 88 -16.68 -11.48 2.36
C PRO A 88 -15.56 -11.63 3.41
N GLU A 89 -15.86 -12.23 4.56
CA GLU A 89 -14.92 -12.25 5.71
C GLU A 89 -13.54 -12.83 5.35
N HIS A 90 -13.50 -13.90 4.56
CA HIS A 90 -12.25 -14.52 4.13
C HIS A 90 -11.37 -13.59 3.26
N VAL A 91 -11.97 -12.63 2.56
CA VAL A 91 -11.24 -11.60 1.80
C VAL A 91 -10.89 -10.43 2.72
N ALA A 92 -11.85 -9.98 3.52
CA ALA A 92 -11.70 -8.84 4.43
C ALA A 92 -10.56 -9.05 5.44
N GLN A 93 -10.33 -10.30 5.87
CA GLN A 93 -9.26 -10.67 6.78
C GLN A 93 -7.85 -10.31 6.28
N ARG A 94 -7.66 -10.16 4.96
CA ARG A 94 -6.38 -9.72 4.36
C ARG A 94 -6.05 -8.25 4.66
N PHE A 95 -7.06 -7.46 5.03
CA PHE A 95 -6.96 -6.01 5.27
C PHE A 95 -7.13 -5.65 6.75
N LYS A 96 -7.90 -6.43 7.51
CA LYS A 96 -8.21 -6.16 8.92
C LYS A 96 -6.99 -6.37 9.83
N GLU A 97 -6.86 -5.52 10.85
CA GLU A 97 -5.94 -5.80 11.94
C GLU A 97 -6.40 -7.02 12.74
N ALA A 98 -5.46 -7.76 13.34
CA ALA A 98 -5.84 -8.88 14.18
C ALA A 98 -6.31 -8.24 15.48
N CYS A 99 -7.53 -8.54 15.91
CA CYS A 99 -7.96 -8.19 17.26
C CYS A 99 -7.00 -8.91 18.21
N ASN A 100 -6.17 -8.14 18.92
CA ASN A 100 -5.45 -8.61 20.10
C ASN A 100 -6.41 -8.63 21.29
#